data_AF-A0A7V8VY93-F1
#
_entry.id   AF-A0A7V8VY93-F1
#
_cell.length_a   1.000
_cell.length_b   1.000
_cell.length_c   1.000
_cell.angle_alpha   90.00
_cell.angle_beta   90.00
_cell.angle_gamma   90.00
#
_symmetry.space_group_name_H-M   'P 1'
#
loop_
_entity.id
_entity.type
_entity.pdbx_description
1 polymer ?
#
loop_
_entity_poly.entity_id
_entity_poly.type
_entity_poly.pdbx_seq_one_letter_code
_entity_poly.pdbx_strand_id
1 'polypeptide(L)'
;VIPPNEGTIDFPAIEQFAWLPDGSGIAYILADDRTGSPVDGQLFVLDLASGSHRLIATPGQGGPSASIVTFTLSPDGKAVAYEIQTSDGGLAAFHSLWMRSLADARAVRLPVADVIEVNAMWWTSEGLLWGQAVATEGSGATETFVLQSPSSDPVELASIEVVPAAVGSPVASPVATPVG
;
A
#
# COMPACT_ATOMS: atom_id res chain seq x y z
N VAL A 1 -22.07 -35.57 -15.09
CA VAL A 1 -22.61 -34.64 -14.08
C VAL A 1 -21.40 -34.05 -13.38
N ILE A 2 -21.05 -32.81 -13.72
CA ILE A 2 -20.02 -32.05 -13.01
C ILE A 2 -20.68 -31.61 -11.69
N PRO A 3 -20.04 -31.75 -10.52
CA PRO A 3 -20.64 -31.26 -9.29
C PRO A 3 -20.90 -29.75 -9.41
N PRO A 4 -22.00 -29.23 -8.85
CA PRO A 4 -22.19 -27.79 -8.78
C PRO A 4 -20.99 -27.21 -8.04
N ASN A 5 -20.37 -26.18 -8.62
CA ASN A 5 -19.33 -25.39 -7.94
C ASN A 5 -19.88 -25.03 -6.57
N GLU A 6 -19.33 -25.64 -5.52
CA GLU A 6 -19.61 -25.23 -4.15
C GLU A 6 -19.27 -23.75 -4.07
N GLY A 7 -20.27 -22.94 -3.74
CA GLY A 7 -20.16 -21.49 -3.79
C GLY A 7 -18.92 -21.03 -3.03
N THR A 8 -18.07 -20.25 -3.70
CA THR A 8 -16.99 -19.52 -3.03
C THR A 8 -17.62 -18.83 -1.83
N ILE A 9 -17.17 -19.18 -0.63
CA ILE A 9 -17.66 -18.48 0.54
C ILE A 9 -16.96 -17.13 0.55
N ASP A 10 -17.66 -16.09 0.08
CA ASP A 10 -17.27 -14.68 0.17
C ASP A 10 -17.18 -14.30 1.65
N PHE A 11 -15.97 -14.35 2.19
CA PHE A 11 -15.67 -13.86 3.51
C PHE A 11 -14.81 -12.61 3.35
N PRO A 12 -15.09 -11.55 4.12
CA PRO A 12 -14.25 -10.37 4.09
C PRO A 12 -12.83 -10.78 4.49
N ALA A 13 -11.87 -10.37 3.67
CA ALA A 13 -10.48 -10.75 3.80
C ALA A 13 -9.70 -9.68 4.57
N ILE A 14 -8.74 -10.13 5.39
CA ILE A 14 -7.73 -9.22 5.95
C ILE A 14 -6.54 -9.20 5.00
N GLU A 15 -6.34 -8.07 4.33
CA GLU A 15 -5.26 -7.92 3.32
C GLU A 15 -3.93 -7.51 3.97
N GLN A 16 -3.99 -6.70 5.02
CA GLN A 16 -2.84 -6.28 5.80
C GLN A 16 -3.24 -6.08 7.26
N PHE A 17 -2.33 -6.33 8.19
CA PHE A 17 -2.50 -5.98 9.60
C PHE A 17 -1.17 -5.57 10.26
N ALA A 18 -1.26 -4.85 11.37
CA ALA A 18 -0.13 -4.46 12.21
C ALA A 18 -0.57 -4.25 13.65
N TRP A 19 0.32 -4.53 14.60
CA TRP A 19 0.09 -4.19 16.01
C TRP A 19 0.13 -2.68 16.21
N LEU A 20 -0.73 -2.16 17.09
CA LEU A 20 -0.55 -0.81 17.61
C LEU A 20 0.77 -0.75 18.42
N PRO A 21 1.52 0.37 18.37
CA PRO A 21 2.82 0.46 19.05
C PRO A 21 2.75 0.25 20.57
N ASP A 22 1.62 0.54 21.19
CA ASP A 22 1.36 0.33 22.62
C ASP A 22 0.88 -1.10 22.96
N GLY A 23 0.69 -1.96 21.95
CA GLY A 23 0.20 -3.33 22.10
C GLY A 23 -1.29 -3.45 22.46
N SER A 24 -2.04 -2.35 22.54
CA SER A 24 -3.45 -2.35 22.94
C SER A 24 -4.40 -2.94 21.89
N GLY A 25 -3.95 -3.02 20.65
CA GLY A 25 -4.79 -3.32 19.51
C GLY A 25 -4.05 -3.78 18.26
N ILE A 26 -4.83 -4.08 17.24
CA ILE A 26 -4.37 -4.44 15.89
C ILE A 26 -5.06 -3.52 14.90
N ALA A 27 -4.30 -2.80 14.09
CA ALA A 27 -4.81 -2.14 12.89
C ALA A 27 -4.84 -3.14 11.73
N TYR A 28 -5.87 -3.09 10.89
CA TYR A 28 -5.99 -4.00 9.75
C TYR A 28 -6.82 -3.41 8.61
N ILE A 29 -6.49 -3.80 7.39
CA ILE A 29 -7.30 -3.56 6.20
C ILE A 29 -8.28 -4.71 6.05
N LEU A 30 -9.56 -4.39 5.98
CA LEU A 30 -10.63 -5.31 5.67
C LEU A 30 -11.10 -5.04 4.24
N ALA A 31 -10.95 -6.03 3.36
CA ALA A 31 -11.55 -6.01 2.03
C ALA A 31 -12.90 -6.76 2.08
N ASP A 32 -13.94 -6.16 1.52
CA ASP A 32 -15.24 -6.80 1.33
C ASP A 32 -15.38 -7.19 -0.14
N ASP A 33 -15.35 -8.49 -0.43
CA ASP A 33 -15.48 -9.03 -1.79
C ASP A 33 -16.93 -9.08 -2.27
N ARG A 34 -17.90 -8.82 -1.38
CA ARG A 34 -19.35 -8.93 -1.66
C ARG A 34 -19.87 -7.99 -2.73
N THR A 35 -19.15 -6.93 -3.07
CA THR A 35 -19.53 -6.01 -4.15
C THR A 35 -19.10 -6.52 -5.53
N GLY A 36 -18.34 -7.62 -5.60
CA GLY A 36 -17.67 -8.07 -6.81
C GLY A 36 -16.60 -7.09 -7.31
N SER A 37 -16.25 -6.10 -6.47
CA SER A 37 -15.25 -5.09 -6.75
C SER A 37 -13.94 -5.46 -6.05
N PRO A 38 -12.79 -5.55 -6.74
CA PRO A 38 -11.51 -5.87 -6.13
C PRO A 38 -10.93 -4.73 -5.25
N VAL A 39 -11.76 -3.74 -4.89
CA VAL A 39 -11.33 -2.46 -4.32
C VAL A 39 -12.39 -1.96 -3.32
N ASP A 40 -12.36 -2.53 -2.11
CA ASP A 40 -13.21 -2.10 -0.98
C ASP A 40 -12.44 -2.07 0.36
N GLY A 41 -11.10 -2.05 0.30
CA GLY A 41 -10.23 -2.05 1.48
C GLY A 41 -10.48 -0.86 2.38
N GLN A 42 -10.88 -1.14 3.61
CA GLN A 42 -11.13 -0.17 4.67
C GLN A 42 -10.20 -0.44 5.85
N LEU A 43 -9.69 0.63 6.47
CA LEU A 43 -8.77 0.51 7.59
C LEU A 43 -9.53 0.55 8.92
N PHE A 44 -9.34 -0.48 9.73
CA PHE A 44 -9.92 -0.64 11.06
C PHE A 44 -8.85 -0.78 12.14
N VAL A 45 -9.26 -0.59 13.39
CA VAL A 45 -8.51 -0.97 14.59
C VAL A 45 -9.38 -1.85 15.47
N LEU A 46 -8.85 -3.01 15.86
CA LEU A 46 -9.37 -3.88 16.91
C LEU A 46 -8.73 -3.50 18.24
N ASP A 47 -9.55 -3.15 19.23
CA ASP A 47 -9.15 -3.03 20.63
C ASP A 47 -9.18 -4.41 21.29
N LEU A 48 -8.06 -4.87 21.85
CA LEU A 48 -7.96 -6.23 22.39
C LEU A 48 -8.61 -6.39 23.76
N ALA A 49 -8.76 -5.32 24.53
CA ALA A 49 -9.35 -5.37 25.86
C ALA A 49 -10.87 -5.60 25.78
N SER A 50 -11.53 -4.93 24.84
CA SER A 50 -12.98 -4.96 24.64
C SER A 50 -13.43 -5.86 23.49
N GLY A 51 -12.53 -6.20 22.57
CA GLY A 51 -12.88 -6.87 21.32
C GLY A 51 -13.62 -5.95 20.33
N SER A 52 -13.65 -4.64 20.57
CA SER A 52 -14.36 -3.68 19.72
C SER A 52 -13.55 -3.30 18.49
N HIS A 53 -14.23 -3.16 17.36
CA HIS A 53 -13.64 -2.78 16.08
C HIS A 53 -14.06 -1.35 15.76
N ARG A 54 -13.11 -0.49 15.38
CA ARG A 54 -13.37 0.91 15.02
C ARG A 54 -12.85 1.20 13.62
N LEU A 55 -13.70 1.75 12.76
CA LEU A 55 -13.30 2.26 11.45
C LEU A 55 -12.38 3.47 11.64
N ILE A 56 -11.19 3.40 11.06
CA ILE A 56 -10.19 4.46 11.08
C ILE A 56 -10.24 5.28 9.80
N ALA A 57 -10.27 4.63 8.64
CA ALA A 57 -10.29 5.34 7.37
C ALA A 57 -11.04 4.53 6.30
N THR A 58 -11.69 5.26 5.40
CA THR A 58 -12.24 4.72 4.15
C THR A 58 -11.48 5.33 2.97
N PRO A 59 -11.52 4.68 1.79
CA PRO A 59 -10.96 5.24 0.55
C PRO A 59 -11.59 6.58 0.15
N GLY A 60 -12.82 6.85 0.62
CA GLY A 60 -13.46 8.17 0.57
C GLY A 60 -13.42 8.83 -0.81
N GLN A 61 -12.51 9.79 -0.99
CA GLN A 61 -12.39 10.64 -2.17
C GLN A 61 -11.92 9.91 -3.44
N GLY A 62 -11.46 8.66 -3.37
CA GLY A 62 -11.06 7.89 -4.56
C GLY A 62 -12.22 7.40 -5.42
N GLY A 63 -13.47 7.58 -4.98
CA GLY A 63 -14.65 7.11 -5.70
C GLY A 63 -15.04 5.67 -5.38
N PRO A 64 -16.02 5.09 -6.11
CA PRO A 64 -16.62 3.80 -5.77
C PRO A 64 -15.71 2.59 -6.03
N SER A 65 -14.61 2.77 -6.78
CA SER A 65 -13.65 1.72 -7.11
C SER A 65 -12.32 1.93 -6.39
N ALA A 66 -12.33 2.61 -5.24
CA ALA A 66 -11.13 2.93 -4.49
C ALA A 66 -10.96 2.02 -3.26
N SER A 67 -9.71 1.70 -2.93
CA SER A 67 -9.35 0.85 -1.79
C SER A 67 -8.15 1.41 -1.05
N ILE A 68 -8.15 1.26 0.27
CA ILE A 68 -6.93 1.35 1.05
C ILE A 68 -6.22 0.01 0.93
N VAL A 69 -5.06 0.00 0.29
CA VAL A 69 -4.32 -1.23 -0.03
C VAL A 69 -3.11 -1.45 0.87
N THR A 70 -2.61 -0.39 1.49
CA THR A 70 -1.52 -0.49 2.46
C THR A 70 -1.54 0.65 3.47
N PHE A 71 -0.96 0.41 4.64
CA PHE A 71 -0.82 1.41 5.71
C PHE A 71 0.44 1.20 6.55
N THR A 72 0.83 2.24 7.28
CA THR A 72 1.90 2.18 8.30
C THR A 72 1.59 3.10 9.49
N LEU A 73 1.78 2.59 10.71
CA LEU A 73 1.51 3.32 11.95
C LEU A 73 2.74 4.10 12.41
N SER A 74 2.53 5.31 12.91
CA SER A 74 3.63 6.09 13.50
C SER A 74 4.17 5.38 14.75
N PRO A 75 5.47 5.47 15.05
CA PRO A 75 6.07 4.80 16.20
C PRO A 75 5.47 5.23 17.54
N ASP A 76 4.94 6.45 17.61
CA ASP A 76 4.25 6.98 18.79
C ASP A 76 2.76 6.63 18.85
N GLY A 77 2.23 5.90 17.85
CA GLY A 77 0.85 5.44 17.79
C GLY A 77 -0.18 6.55 17.54
N LYS A 78 0.25 7.76 17.20
CA LYS A 78 -0.65 8.92 17.03
C LYS A 78 -1.10 9.17 15.60
N ALA A 79 -0.45 8.57 14.62
CA ALA A 79 -0.77 8.77 13.22
C ALA A 79 -0.72 7.44 12.45
N VAL A 80 -1.42 7.43 11.31
CA VAL A 80 -1.35 6.38 10.32
C VAL A 80 -1.17 7.01 8.94
N ALA A 81 -0.23 6.49 8.16
CA ALA A 81 -0.13 6.78 6.74
C ALA A 81 -0.73 5.63 5.95
N TYR A 82 -1.42 5.92 4.85
CA TYR A 82 -2.07 4.90 4.04
C TYR A 82 -2.19 5.33 2.58
N GLU A 83 -2.11 4.35 1.70
CA GLU A 83 -2.26 4.51 0.26
C GLU A 83 -3.69 4.18 -0.16
N ILE A 84 -4.21 4.98 -1.08
CA ILE A 84 -5.43 4.69 -1.81
C ILE A 84 -5.06 4.34 -3.25
N GLN A 85 -5.59 3.21 -3.72
CA GLN A 85 -5.60 2.83 -5.13
C GLN A 85 -7.01 2.88 -5.67
N THR A 86 -7.13 3.11 -6.98
CA THR A 86 -8.38 3.00 -7.73
C THR A 86 -8.25 1.90 -8.77
N SER A 87 -9.32 1.17 -9.05
CA SER A 87 -9.38 0.30 -10.22
C SER A 87 -10.06 1.01 -11.39
N ASP A 88 -9.32 1.21 -12.48
CA ASP A 88 -9.88 1.60 -13.77
C ASP A 88 -9.60 0.49 -14.80
N GLY A 89 -10.64 0.02 -15.48
CA GLY A 89 -10.53 -1.08 -16.44
C GLY A 89 -9.99 -2.39 -15.88
N GLY A 90 -10.04 -2.60 -14.55
CA GLY A 90 -9.52 -3.79 -13.87
C GLY A 90 -8.03 -3.72 -13.51
N LEU A 91 -7.36 -2.60 -13.79
CA LEU A 91 -5.98 -2.36 -13.37
C LEU A 91 -5.98 -1.46 -12.14
N ALA A 92 -5.31 -1.90 -11.08
CA ALA A 92 -5.09 -1.09 -9.89
C ALA A 92 -4.08 0.01 -10.22
N ALA A 93 -4.42 1.25 -9.87
CA ALA A 93 -3.58 2.42 -10.06
C ALA A 93 -3.47 3.21 -8.76
N PHE A 94 -2.27 3.71 -8.47
CA PHE A 94 -2.06 4.66 -7.39
C PHE A 94 -2.97 5.88 -7.57
N HIS A 95 -3.65 6.29 -6.49
CA HIS A 95 -4.49 7.48 -6.50
C HIS A 95 -3.94 8.55 -5.56
N SER A 96 -3.64 8.18 -4.30
CA SER A 96 -3.20 9.17 -3.32
C SER A 96 -2.61 8.54 -2.06
N LEU A 97 -1.64 9.23 -1.49
CA LEU A 97 -1.11 8.96 -0.15
C LEU A 97 -1.74 9.91 0.88
N TRP A 98 -2.11 9.37 2.03
CA TRP A 98 -2.73 10.13 3.12
C TRP A 98 -2.01 9.90 4.44
N MET A 99 -2.05 10.91 5.30
CA MET A 99 -1.67 10.81 6.69
C MET A 99 -2.85 11.25 7.56
N ARG A 100 -3.23 10.42 8.53
CA ARG A 100 -4.33 10.68 9.45
C ARG A 100 -3.87 10.63 10.89
N SER A 101 -4.23 11.65 11.66
CA SER A 101 -4.11 11.65 13.11
C SER A 101 -5.17 10.73 13.72
N LEU A 102 -4.74 9.85 14.62
CA LEU A 102 -5.61 8.93 15.37
C LEU A 102 -6.24 9.59 16.60
N ALA A 103 -5.72 10.75 17.03
CA ALA A 103 -6.21 11.48 18.20
C ALA A 103 -7.45 12.34 17.88
N ASP A 104 -7.43 13.06 16.75
CA ASP A 104 -8.48 14.01 16.35
C ASP A 104 -9.14 13.67 15.01
N ALA A 105 -8.80 12.51 14.42
CA ALA A 105 -9.32 12.02 13.15
C ALA A 105 -9.03 12.92 11.93
N ARG A 106 -8.17 13.94 12.06
CA ARG A 106 -7.79 14.80 10.94
C ARG A 106 -6.94 14.04 9.95
N ALA A 107 -7.34 14.03 8.68
CA ALA A 107 -6.58 13.46 7.58
C ALA A 107 -6.08 14.56 6.63
N VAL A 108 -4.86 14.41 6.14
CA VAL A 108 -4.24 15.26 5.12
C VAL A 108 -3.76 14.39 3.97
N ARG A 109 -4.01 14.84 2.74
CA ARG A 109 -3.40 14.23 1.55
C ARG A 109 -1.96 14.71 1.48
N LEU A 110 -1.02 13.79 1.34
CA LEU A 110 0.39 14.12 1.16
C LEU A 110 0.64 14.49 -0.31
N PRO A 111 1.51 15.48 -0.58
CA PRO A 111 1.79 15.93 -1.94
C PRO A 111 2.77 14.95 -2.58
N VAL A 112 2.20 13.90 -3.17
CA VAL A 112 2.92 12.96 -4.02
C VAL A 112 2.93 13.54 -5.43
N ALA A 113 4.08 13.47 -6.11
CA ALA A 113 4.20 13.89 -7.51
C ALA A 113 3.28 13.04 -8.41
N ASP A 114 3.13 13.41 -9.69
CA ASP A 114 2.46 12.56 -10.69
C ASP A 114 3.29 11.28 -10.89
N VAL A 115 3.01 10.27 -10.06
CA VAL A 115 3.78 9.05 -9.90
C VAL A 115 3.01 7.86 -10.45
N ILE A 116 3.75 6.81 -10.78
CA ILE A 116 3.19 5.50 -11.14
C ILE A 116 2.73 4.77 -9.87
N GLU A 117 3.54 4.84 -8.81
CA GLU A 117 3.28 4.14 -7.55
C GLU A 117 4.03 4.76 -6.37
N VAL A 118 3.54 4.46 -5.17
CA VAL A 118 4.27 4.60 -3.90
C VAL A 118 4.66 3.18 -3.48
N ASN A 119 5.96 2.90 -3.50
CA ASN A 119 6.50 1.55 -3.33
C ASN A 119 7.01 1.30 -1.91
N ALA A 120 7.01 2.32 -1.06
CA ALA A 120 7.60 2.26 0.26
C ALA A 120 7.06 3.35 1.19
N MET A 121 6.72 2.99 2.43
CA MET A 121 6.35 3.93 3.48
C MET A 121 7.01 3.54 4.81
N TRP A 122 7.80 4.45 5.37
CA TRP A 122 8.48 4.22 6.64
C TRP A 122 8.38 5.43 7.54
N TRP A 123 8.18 5.18 8.81
CA TRP A 123 8.30 6.22 9.81
C TRP A 123 9.73 6.29 10.33
N THR A 124 10.27 7.50 10.38
CA THR A 124 11.50 7.83 11.09
C THR A 124 11.15 8.64 12.34
N SER A 125 12.15 8.94 13.18
CA SER A 125 11.97 9.89 14.28
C SER A 125 11.65 11.32 13.81
N GLU A 126 11.92 11.64 12.55
CA GLU A 126 11.74 12.97 11.97
C GLU A 126 10.40 13.13 11.23
N GLY A 127 9.78 12.03 10.80
CA GLY A 127 8.54 12.07 10.05
C GLY A 127 8.27 10.82 9.21
N LEU A 128 7.31 10.93 8.30
CA LEU A 128 7.03 9.88 7.32
C LEU A 128 7.95 10.05 6.13
N LEU A 129 8.71 9.01 5.80
CA LEU A 129 9.46 8.84 4.57
C LEU A 129 8.67 7.95 3.61
N TRP A 130 8.56 8.32 2.34
CA TRP A 130 8.04 7.42 1.30
C TRP A 130 8.94 7.41 0.06
N GLY A 131 8.93 6.27 -0.62
CA GLY A 131 9.44 6.12 -1.98
C GLY A 131 8.32 6.39 -2.98
N GLN A 132 8.62 7.09 -4.06
CA GLN A 132 7.68 7.32 -5.16
C GLN A 132 8.39 7.12 -6.50
N ALA A 133 7.74 6.39 -7.41
CA ALA A 133 8.29 6.09 -8.74
C ALA A 133 7.67 7.00 -9.80
N VAL A 134 8.49 7.77 -10.51
CA VAL A 134 8.06 8.63 -11.61
C VAL A 134 8.51 8.02 -12.93
N ALA A 135 7.62 7.93 -13.91
CA ALA A 135 7.96 7.47 -15.25
C ALA A 135 8.99 8.42 -15.89
N THR A 136 10.08 7.88 -16.42
CA THR A 136 11.00 8.64 -17.28
C THR A 136 10.70 8.37 -18.75
N GLU A 137 11.12 9.26 -19.66
CA GLU A 137 11.05 8.98 -21.09
C GLU A 137 11.76 7.64 -21.41
N GLY A 138 11.05 6.71 -22.04
CA GLY A 138 11.51 5.35 -22.29
C GLY A 138 10.87 4.31 -21.37
N SER A 139 11.61 3.25 -21.04
CA SER A 139 11.14 2.15 -20.18
C SER A 139 11.72 2.22 -18.75
N GLY A 140 12.27 3.38 -18.36
CA GLY A 140 12.86 3.61 -17.04
C GLY A 140 11.90 4.28 -16.08
N ALA A 141 12.28 4.31 -14.80
CA ALA A 141 11.63 5.12 -13.78
C ALA A 141 12.69 5.80 -12.91
N THR A 142 12.36 6.95 -12.33
CA THR A 142 13.14 7.55 -11.25
C THR A 142 12.40 7.30 -9.94
N GLU A 143 13.07 6.65 -8.99
CA GLU A 143 12.57 6.52 -7.64
C GLU A 143 13.08 7.69 -6.80
N THR A 144 12.16 8.42 -6.18
CA THR A 144 12.45 9.55 -5.31
C THR A 144 12.04 9.22 -3.88
N PHE A 145 12.86 9.59 -2.91
CA PHE A 145 12.55 9.43 -1.49
C PHE A 145 12.23 10.79 -0.87
N VAL A 146 11.05 10.90 -0.27
CA VAL A 146 10.52 12.17 0.26
C VAL A 146 10.18 12.03 1.73
N LEU A 147 10.65 12.96 2.55
CA LEU A 147 10.37 13.04 3.98
C LEU A 147 9.39 14.17 4.29
N GLN A 148 8.28 13.84 4.96
CA GLN A 148 7.33 14.78 5.54
C GLN A 148 7.48 14.79 7.07
N SER A 149 8.04 15.88 7.61
CA SER A 149 7.99 16.16 9.05
C SER A 149 6.66 16.83 9.44
N PRO A 150 6.20 16.74 10.69
CA PRO A 150 4.88 17.24 11.09
C PRO A 150 4.62 18.74 10.90
N SER A 151 5.67 19.55 10.73
CA SER A 151 5.60 21.02 10.71
C SER A 151 6.37 21.68 9.57
N SER A 152 6.87 20.89 8.62
CA SER A 152 7.59 21.39 7.45
C SER A 152 6.87 21.02 6.17
N ASP A 153 7.27 21.64 5.07
CA ASP A 153 6.97 21.09 3.75
C ASP A 153 7.78 19.79 3.54
N PRO A 154 7.32 18.89 2.66
CA PRO A 154 8.09 17.72 2.24
C PRO A 154 9.43 18.07 1.62
N VAL A 155 10.43 17.25 1.92
CA VAL A 155 11.78 17.40 1.40
C VAL A 155 12.19 16.12 0.67
N GLU A 156 12.63 16.27 -0.58
CA GLU A 156 13.30 15.20 -1.30
C GLU A 156 14.68 14.94 -0.66
N LEU A 157 14.90 13.70 -0.24
CA LEU A 157 16.16 13.29 0.38
C LEU A 157 17.12 12.66 -0.64
N ALA A 158 16.59 11.93 -1.62
CA ALA A 158 17.37 11.23 -2.63
C ALA A 158 16.52 10.90 -3.87
N SER A 159 17.20 10.75 -5.00
CA SER A 159 16.63 10.24 -6.25
C SER A 159 17.56 9.20 -6.86
N ILE A 160 16.98 8.11 -7.37
CA ILE A 160 17.68 6.97 -7.95
C ILE A 160 17.05 6.64 -9.30
N GLU A 161 17.87 6.55 -10.35
CA GLU A 161 17.41 6.05 -11.65
C GLU A 161 17.30 4.53 -11.64
N VAL A 162 16.11 4.03 -11.96
CA VAL A 162 15.81 2.61 -12.10
C VAL A 162 15.89 2.26 -13.60
N VAL A 163 17.01 1.64 -13.97
CA VAL A 163 17.21 1.13 -15.33
C VAL A 163 16.73 -0.33 -15.36
N PRO A 164 15.80 -0.70 -16.27
CA PRO A 164 15.37 -2.09 -16.38
C PRO A 164 16.56 -2.99 -16.70
N ALA A 165 16.67 -4.11 -15.97
CA ALA A 165 17.71 -5.09 -16.23
C ALA A 165 17.61 -5.57 -17.68
N ALA A 166 18.74 -5.57 -18.40
CA ALA A 166 18.80 -6.21 -19.70
C ALA A 166 18.41 -7.69 -19.52
N VAL A 167 17.41 -8.15 -20.27
CA VAL A 167 17.02 -9.56 -20.26
C VAL A 167 18.18 -10.36 -20.84
N GLY A 168 19.02 -10.92 -19.96
CA GLY A 168 20.05 -11.86 -20.36
C GLY A 168 19.37 -13.12 -20.86
N SER A 169 19.55 -13.45 -22.15
CA SER A 169 19.15 -14.76 -22.66
C SER A 169 19.87 -15.83 -21.84
N PRO A 170 19.16 -16.83 -21.29
CA PRO A 170 19.82 -17.91 -20.56
C PRO A 170 20.80 -18.61 -21.50
N VAL A 171 22.08 -18.63 -21.14
CA VAL A 171 23.07 -19.44 -21.84
C VAL A 171 22.77 -20.89 -21.47
N ALA A 172 22.39 -21.70 -22.46
CA ALA A 172 22.17 -23.12 -22.26
C ALA A 172 23.46 -23.79 -21.72
N SER A 173 23.32 -24.60 -20.67
CA SER A 173 24.42 -25.43 -20.17
C SER A 173 24.95 -26.34 -21.29
N PRO A 174 26.27 -26.57 -21.39
CA PRO A 174 26.82 -27.47 -22.39
C PRO A 174 26.27 -28.89 -22.19
N VAL A 175 25.89 -29.54 -23.29
CA VAL A 175 25.43 -30.93 -23.31
C VAL A 175 26.56 -31.83 -22.79
N ALA A 176 26.27 -32.66 -21.79
CA ALA A 176 27.21 -33.66 -21.30
C ALA A 176 27.56 -34.65 -22.44
N THR A 177 28.83 -34.78 -22.75
CA THR A 177 29.31 -35.79 -23.72
C THR A 177 29.31 -37.16 -23.03
N PRO A 178 28.67 -38.20 -23.58
CA PRO A 178 28.77 -39.55 -23.01
C PRO A 178 30.20 -40.06 -23.12
N VAL A 179 30.73 -40.63 -22.04
CA VAL A 179 31.98 -41.39 -22.07
C VAL A 179 31.65 -42.82 -22.49
N GLY A 180 32.24 -43.27 -23.59
CA GLY A 180 32.17 -44.66 -24.07
C GLY A 180 33.25 -45.55 -23.48
#